data_AF-A0A661AXN8-F1
#
_entry.id   AF-A0A661AXN8-F1
#
_cell.length_a   1.000
_cell.length_b   1.000
_cell.length_c   1.000
_cell.angle_alpha   90.00
_cell.angle_beta   90.00
_cell.angle_gamma   90.00
#
_symmetry.space_group_name_H-M   'P 1'
#
loop_
_entity.id
_entity.type
_entity.pdbx_description
1 polymer ?
#
loop_
_entity_poly.entity_id
_entity_poly.type
_entity_poly.pdbx_seq_one_letter_code
_entity_poly.pdbx_strand_id
1 'polypeptide(L)'
;PRIDFSLCDGCSLCVAACPGIAIFVVDMTYSEDKALLKLPHEFVPLPQKGEIVPLLDRWGEIVADGKVVRSVKFKDRTSVVWVEAPKDKALDIRAIAPQAYERENPLREIG
;
A
#
# COMPACT_ATOMS: atom_id res chain seq x y z
N PRO A 1 15.30 9.52 -3.47
CA PRO A 1 15.96 8.70 -4.52
C PRO A 1 15.91 9.45 -5.87
N ARG A 2 16.84 9.19 -6.78
CA ARG A 2 16.70 9.52 -8.22
C ARG A 2 16.40 8.21 -8.94
N ILE A 3 15.36 8.17 -9.78
CA ILE A 3 14.89 6.95 -10.44
C ILE A 3 14.96 7.17 -11.95
N ASP A 4 15.52 6.19 -12.66
CA ASP A 4 15.37 6.08 -14.11
C ASP A 4 14.17 5.16 -14.38
N PHE A 5 13.06 5.74 -14.85
CA PHE A 5 11.83 5.00 -15.09
C PHE A 5 11.93 4.03 -16.27
N SER A 6 12.94 4.16 -17.15
CA SER A 6 13.18 3.19 -18.22
C SER A 6 13.79 1.87 -17.74
N LEU A 7 14.45 1.89 -16.57
CA LEU A 7 15.08 0.72 -15.94
C LEU A 7 14.29 0.17 -14.74
N CYS A 8 13.35 0.94 -14.21
CA CYS A 8 12.55 0.54 -13.06
C CYS A 8 11.56 -0.57 -13.45
N ASP A 9 11.70 -1.74 -12.85
CA ASP A 9 10.80 -2.90 -13.02
C ASP A 9 9.73 -3.00 -11.91
N GLY A 10 9.72 -2.05 -10.98
CA GLY A 10 8.82 -2.06 -9.83
C GLY A 10 9.10 -3.16 -8.80
N CYS A 11 10.33 -3.69 -8.69
CA CYS A 11 10.69 -4.79 -7.78
C CYS A 11 10.44 -4.54 -6.27
N SER A 12 10.16 -3.30 -5.84
CA SER A 12 9.90 -2.88 -4.45
C SER A 12 11.08 -2.96 -3.47
N LEU A 13 12.31 -3.20 -3.94
CA LEU A 13 13.50 -3.16 -3.09
C LEU A 13 13.76 -1.77 -2.50
N CYS A 14 13.49 -0.70 -3.27
CA CYS A 14 13.60 0.67 -2.80
C CYS A 14 12.57 1.02 -1.72
N VAL A 15 11.38 0.42 -1.80
CA VAL A 15 10.30 0.56 -0.80
C VAL A 15 10.77 -0.06 0.52
N ALA A 16 11.22 -1.31 0.47
CA ALA A 16 11.71 -2.04 1.64
C ALA A 16 12.95 -1.38 2.31
N ALA A 17 13.79 -0.70 1.52
CA ALA A 17 14.99 -0.04 2.02
C ALA A 17 14.75 1.35 2.61
N CYS A 18 13.57 1.96 2.41
CA CYS A 18 13.31 3.32 2.83
C CYS A 18 12.94 3.38 4.33
N PRO A 19 13.78 3.96 5.21
CA PRO A 19 13.46 4.06 6.63
C PRO A 19 12.31 5.05 6.90
N GLY A 20 12.10 6.00 5.98
CA GLY A 20 11.05 7.02 6.11
C GLY A 20 9.73 6.65 5.44
N ILE A 21 9.58 5.43 4.89
CA ILE A 21 8.30 4.96 4.32
C ILE A 21 7.81 5.91 3.19
N ALA A 22 8.73 6.57 2.51
CA ALA A 22 8.45 7.68 1.60
C ALA A 22 8.25 7.25 0.14
N ILE A 23 8.45 5.97 -0.18
CA ILE A 23 8.44 5.44 -1.54
C ILE A 23 7.50 4.24 -1.58
N PHE A 24 6.68 4.16 -2.62
CA PHE A 24 5.82 3.02 -2.93
C PHE A 24 5.72 2.87 -4.46
N VAL A 25 5.22 1.72 -4.92
CA VAL A 25 5.02 1.45 -6.35
C VAL A 25 3.53 1.51 -6.68
N VAL A 26 3.20 2.16 -7.79
CA VAL A 26 1.88 2.09 -8.43
C VAL A 26 2.09 1.55 -9.85
N ASP A 27 1.62 0.33 -10.10
CA ASP A 27 1.69 -0.32 -11.41
C ASP A 27 0.30 -0.27 -12.07
N MET A 28 0.17 0.66 -13.03
CA MET A 28 -1.06 0.88 -13.81
C MET A 28 -1.21 -0.10 -14.99
N THR A 29 -0.21 -0.95 -15.24
CA THR A 29 -0.20 -1.93 -16.33
C THR A 29 -0.69 -3.32 -15.91
N TYR A 30 -1.02 -3.49 -14.62
CA TYR A 30 -1.38 -4.77 -14.01
C TYR A 30 -2.59 -5.48 -14.64
N SER A 31 -3.72 -4.78 -14.84
CA SER A 31 -4.89 -5.28 -15.57
C SER A 31 -5.56 -4.14 -16.34
N GLU A 32 -6.73 -4.37 -16.95
CA GLU A 32 -7.50 -3.31 -17.62
C GLU A 32 -8.10 -2.30 -16.64
N ASP A 33 -8.66 -2.78 -15.53
CA ASP A 33 -9.49 -2.05 -14.57
C ASP A 33 -8.82 -1.83 -13.19
N LYS A 34 -7.79 -2.62 -12.87
CA LYS A 34 -7.08 -2.58 -11.57
C LYS A 34 -5.62 -2.17 -11.72
N ALA A 35 -5.13 -1.50 -10.69
CA ALA A 35 -3.70 -1.23 -10.50
C ALA A 35 -3.16 -2.15 -9.41
N LEU A 36 -1.86 -2.44 -9.48
CA LEU A 36 -1.14 -3.12 -8.40
C LEU A 36 -0.31 -2.10 -7.63
N LEU A 37 -0.60 -1.94 -6.34
CA LEU A 37 0.18 -1.10 -5.44
C LEU A 37 1.09 -1.97 -4.58
N LYS A 38 2.32 -1.49 -4.33
CA LYS A 38 3.28 -2.14 -3.42
C LYS A 38 3.63 -1.12 -2.33
N LEU A 39 2.93 -1.23 -1.21
CA LEU A 39 2.92 -0.27 -0.13
C LEU A 39 3.76 -0.78 1.04
N PRO A 40 4.58 0.07 1.67
CA PRO A 40 5.23 -0.28 2.92
C PRO A 40 4.20 -0.46 4.04
N HIS A 41 4.44 -1.38 4.97
CA HIS A 41 3.52 -1.70 6.05
C HIS A 41 4.29 -2.16 7.29
N GLU A 42 4.07 -1.47 8.40
CA GLU A 42 4.79 -1.69 9.67
C GLU A 42 3.96 -2.44 10.73
N PHE A 43 2.68 -2.67 10.48
CA PHE A 43 1.79 -3.29 11.47
C PHE A 43 1.75 -4.81 11.35
N VAL A 44 1.48 -5.46 12.48
CA VAL A 44 1.32 -6.92 12.58
C VAL A 44 -0.04 -7.28 13.18
N PRO A 45 -0.59 -8.47 12.85
CA PRO A 45 -0.08 -9.41 11.84
C PRO A 45 -0.21 -8.86 10.42
N LEU A 46 0.64 -9.34 9.51
CA LEU A 46 0.57 -8.94 8.11
C LEU A 46 -0.71 -9.50 7.48
N PRO A 47 -1.39 -8.73 6.63
CA PRO A 47 -2.58 -9.22 5.95
C PRO A 47 -2.21 -10.34 4.98
N GLN A 48 -3.12 -11.29 4.80
CA GLN A 48 -2.84 -12.53 4.06
C GLN A 48 -3.26 -12.43 2.60
N LYS A 49 -2.65 -13.22 1.72
CA LYS A 49 -3.04 -13.27 0.31
C LYS A 49 -4.52 -13.62 0.18
N GLY A 50 -5.25 -12.80 -0.58
CA GLY A 50 -6.68 -12.93 -0.82
C GLY A 50 -7.56 -12.12 0.12
N GLU A 51 -7.02 -11.59 1.22
CA GLU A 51 -7.74 -10.73 2.16
C GLU A 51 -8.17 -9.43 1.49
N ILE A 52 -9.36 -8.93 1.87
CA ILE A 52 -9.86 -7.62 1.45
C ILE A 52 -9.56 -6.63 2.58
N VAL A 53 -8.80 -5.58 2.26
CA VAL A 53 -8.31 -4.59 3.23
C VAL A 53 -8.73 -3.17 2.80
N PRO A 54 -9.09 -2.29 3.76
CA PRO A 54 -9.31 -0.88 3.45
C PRO A 54 -8.00 -0.22 3.02
N LEU A 55 -8.08 0.56 1.95
CA LEU A 55 -6.98 1.37 1.44
C LEU A 55 -7.21 2.84 1.79
N LEU A 56 -6.17 3.46 2.33
CA LEU A 56 -6.23 4.78 2.92
C LEU A 56 -5.52 5.80 2.04
N ASP A 57 -6.00 7.03 2.04
CA ASP A 57 -5.32 8.18 1.45
C ASP A 57 -4.26 8.79 2.40
N ARG A 58 -3.80 10.01 2.06
CA ARG A 58 -2.81 10.75 2.86
C ARG A 58 -3.33 11.30 4.19
N TRP A 59 -4.65 11.41 4.34
CA TRP A 59 -5.33 11.87 5.56
C TRP A 59 -5.68 10.71 6.47
N GLY A 60 -5.52 9.47 5.96
CA GLY A 60 -5.91 8.27 6.67
C GLY A 60 -7.36 7.90 6.44
N GLU A 61 -8.03 8.48 5.43
CA GLU A 61 -9.42 8.21 5.09
C GLU A 61 -9.51 7.03 4.11
N ILE A 62 -10.58 6.23 4.21
CA ILE A 62 -10.81 5.10 3.30
C ILE A 62 -11.22 5.63 1.93
N VAL A 63 -10.48 5.25 0.89
CA VAL A 63 -10.76 5.62 -0.50
C VAL A 63 -11.15 4.45 -1.40
N ALA A 64 -10.80 3.22 -1.01
CA ALA A 64 -11.16 2.00 -1.70
C ALA A 64 -10.99 0.78 -0.79
N ASP A 65 -11.60 -0.35 -1.16
CA ASP A 65 -11.19 -1.67 -0.67
C ASP A 65 -10.23 -2.30 -1.71
N GLY A 66 -9.19 -2.98 -1.23
CA GLY A 66 -8.19 -3.65 -2.05
C GLY A 66 -8.03 -5.11 -1.68
N LYS A 67 -7.60 -5.94 -2.64
CA LYS A 67 -7.31 -7.36 -2.38
C LYS A 67 -5.81 -7.59 -2.29
N VAL A 68 -5.39 -8.27 -1.23
CA VAL A 68 -3.97 -8.58 -1.01
C VAL A 68 -3.50 -9.63 -2.00
N VAL A 69 -2.51 -9.29 -2.80
CA VAL A 69 -1.86 -10.18 -3.77
C VAL A 69 -0.70 -10.92 -3.12
N ARG A 70 0.08 -10.23 -2.28
CA ARG A 70 1.27 -10.77 -1.61
C ARG A 70 1.68 -9.88 -0.44
N SER A 71 2.12 -10.51 0.65
CA SER A 71 2.79 -9.81 1.75
C SER A 71 4.23 -10.31 1.85
N VAL A 72 5.19 -9.39 1.80
CA VAL A 72 6.62 -9.70 1.86
C VAL A 72 7.20 -9.12 3.13
N LYS A 73 7.64 -10.01 4.02
CA LYS A 73 8.40 -9.62 5.21
C LYS A 73 9.89 -9.66 4.90
N PHE A 74 10.58 -8.58 5.21
CA PHE A 74 12.04 -8.51 5.11
C PHE A 74 12.65 -8.65 6.51
N LYS A 75 13.86 -9.22 6.59
CA LYS A 75 14.63 -9.26 7.84
C LYS A 75 15.17 -7.85 8.11
N ASP A 76 14.87 -7.30 9.28
CA ASP A 76 15.35 -5.99 9.76
C ASP A 76 14.95 -4.78 8.88
N ARG A 77 13.85 -4.89 8.13
CA ARG A 77 13.33 -3.85 7.23
C ARG A 77 11.80 -3.82 7.20
N THR A 78 11.22 -2.75 6.67
CA THR A 78 9.77 -2.61 6.50
C THR A 78 9.20 -3.76 5.65
N SER A 79 8.00 -4.21 5.99
CA SER A 79 7.29 -5.18 5.14
C SER A 79 6.67 -4.45 3.96
N VAL A 80 6.53 -5.14 2.83
CA VAL A 80 5.86 -4.60 1.65
C VAL A 80 4.64 -5.45 1.34
N VAL A 81 3.47 -4.82 1.31
CA VAL A 81 2.21 -5.49 1.00
C VAL A 81 1.75 -5.02 -0.38
N TRP A 82 1.40 -6.00 -1.20
CA TRP A 82 1.01 -5.84 -2.58
C TRP A 82 -0.51 -5.97 -2.63
N VAL A 83 -1.19 -4.96 -3.13
CA VAL A 83 -2.66 -4.91 -3.18
C VAL A 83 -3.13 -4.54 -4.58
N GLU A 84 -4.13 -5.25 -5.08
CA GLU A 84 -4.88 -4.79 -6.24
C GLU A 84 -5.97 -3.81 -5.79
N ALA A 85 -6.14 -2.73 -6.55
CA ALA A 85 -7.12 -1.67 -6.28
C ALA A 85 -7.72 -1.13 -7.58
N PRO A 86 -8.91 -0.49 -7.55
CA PRO A 86 -9.46 0.22 -8.71
C PRO A 86 -8.47 1.24 -9.27
N LYS A 87 -8.26 1.26 -10.61
CA LYS A 87 -7.30 2.16 -11.25
C LYS A 87 -7.58 3.63 -11.01
N ASP A 88 -8.86 4.01 -10.99
CA ASP A 88 -9.30 5.39 -10.78
C ASP A 88 -8.95 5.91 -9.38
N LYS A 89 -8.69 5.03 -8.42
CA LYS A 89 -8.27 5.36 -7.04
C LYS A 89 -6.78 5.15 -6.78
N ALA A 90 -6.05 4.53 -7.71
CA ALA A 90 -4.66 4.11 -7.51
C ALA A 90 -3.72 5.26 -7.10
N LEU A 91 -3.95 6.46 -7.62
CA LEU A 91 -3.12 7.64 -7.33
C LEU A 91 -3.47 8.33 -6.00
N ASP A 92 -4.60 8.00 -5.38
CA ASP A 92 -5.01 8.56 -4.07
C ASP A 92 -4.49 7.72 -2.91
N ILE A 93 -4.36 6.40 -3.11
CA ILE A 93 -3.98 5.44 -2.07
C ILE A 93 -2.54 5.65 -1.60
N ARG A 94 -2.34 5.70 -0.28
CA ARG A 94 -1.04 5.87 0.38
C ARG A 94 -0.73 4.82 1.44
N ALA A 95 -1.74 4.17 2.00
CA ALA A 95 -1.53 3.14 3.02
C ALA A 95 -2.58 2.03 2.97
N ILE A 96 -2.26 0.93 3.65
CA ILE A 96 -3.21 -0.13 3.96
C ILE A 96 -3.59 0.04 5.42
N ALA A 97 -4.89 0.01 5.70
CA ALA A 97 -5.38 0.09 7.07
C ALA A 97 -4.82 -1.09 7.90
N PRO A 98 -4.23 -0.84 9.09
CA PRO A 98 -3.89 -1.91 10.01
C PRO A 98 -5.15 -2.64 10.48
N GLN A 99 -5.01 -3.85 11.00
CA GLN A 99 -6.16 -4.61 11.52
C GLN A 99 -6.90 -3.91 12.67
N ALA A 100 -6.19 -3.08 13.44
CA ALA A 100 -6.77 -2.26 14.49
C ALA A 100 -7.47 -0.99 13.96
N TYR A 101 -7.54 -0.79 12.64
CA TYR A 101 -8.19 0.38 12.05
C TYR A 101 -9.70 0.31 12.26
N GLU A 102 -10.22 1.31 12.95
CA GLU A 102 -11.66 1.49 13.13
C GLU A 102 -12.21 2.37 12.00
N ARG A 103 -13.28 1.91 11.34
CA ARG A 103 -13.98 2.70 10.31
C ARG A 103 -14.67 3.92 10.93
N GLU A 104 -15.26 3.72 12.10
CA GLU A 104 -15.87 4.78 12.90
C GLU A 104 -14.91 5.07 14.06
N ASN A 105 -14.24 6.22 14.02
CA ASN A 105 -13.35 6.64 15.10
C ASN A 105 -13.58 8.13 15.40
N PRO A 106 -14.19 8.47 16.55
CA PRO A 106 -14.53 9.85 16.88
C PRO A 106 -13.30 10.75 17.05
N LEU A 107 -12.10 10.19 17.26
CA LEU A 107 -10.87 10.96 17.32
C LEU A 107 -10.45 11.54 15.95
N ARG A 108 -10.99 11.01 14.85
CA ARG A 108 -10.76 11.57 13.50
C ARG A 108 -11.58 12.82 13.20
N GLU A 109 -12.66 13.03 13.94
CA GLU A 109 -13.53 14.21 13.76
C GLU A 109 -13.00 15.46 14.49
N ILE A 110 -11.88 15.33 15.22
CA ILE A 110 -11.27 16.42 16.01
C ILE A 110 -10.31 17.28 15.14
N GLY A 111 -10.44 17.21 13.81
CA GLY A 111 -9.61 17.93 12.84
C GLY A 111 -9.96 19.41 12.70
#